data_AF-A0A1F3G6V2-F1
#
_entry.id   AF-A0A1F3G6V2-F1
#
_cell.length_a   1.000
_cell.length_b   1.000
_cell.length_c   1.000
_cell.angle_alpha   90.00
_cell.angle_beta   90.00
_cell.angle_gamma   90.00
#
_symmetry.space_group_name_H-M   'P 1'
#
loop_
_entity.id
_entity.type
_entity.pdbx_description
1 polymer ?
#
loop_
_entity_poly.entity_id
_entity_poly.type
_entity_poly.pdbx_seq_one_letter_code
_entity_poly.pdbx_strand_id
1 'polypeptide(L)'
;MSEDLLKTYTNKDLLDKYDIYQHLMNFWAETMQDDCYIIAAEGWKAELIVRKQTKKETIWDCDLVPKVLVIDRCFKTEKLAIEKLEADKDMITSQIDEMIEEHSSEDGYFAELDKVNKANIQKRMKEIDNVKLAKNNADEITVLKQYLTLTDNLSELTNKIKVATTELDKKVINRYKTLTEDEIKTLVVDDKWVTAIERAIKTEMERLSQRLTQRLKELSERYETQLFNHTAEVAELEKKVKLHLTKMGFE
;
A
#
# COMPACT_ATOMS: atom_id res chain seq x y z
N MET A 1 -16.86 -26.98 -7.78
CA MET A 1 -15.96 -25.84 -7.50
C MET A 1 -15.55 -25.77 -6.04
N SER A 2 -16.48 -25.76 -5.08
CA SER A 2 -16.15 -25.86 -3.63
C SER A 2 -15.52 -27.20 -3.22
N GLU A 3 -15.98 -28.31 -3.79
CA GLU A 3 -15.45 -29.66 -3.47
C GLU A 3 -14.05 -29.93 -4.05
N ASP A 4 -13.71 -29.34 -5.19
CA ASP A 4 -12.37 -29.50 -5.79
C ASP A 4 -11.31 -28.70 -5.03
N LEU A 5 -11.69 -27.54 -4.47
CA LEU A 5 -10.83 -26.77 -3.57
C LEU A 5 -10.52 -27.58 -2.30
N LEU A 6 -11.50 -28.25 -1.70
CA LEU A 6 -11.30 -29.10 -0.52
C LEU A 6 -10.32 -30.26 -0.78
N LYS A 7 -10.39 -30.89 -1.96
CA LYS A 7 -9.47 -31.99 -2.33
C LYS A 7 -8.02 -31.50 -2.51
N THR A 8 -7.84 -30.34 -3.12
CA THR A 8 -6.51 -29.81 -3.48
C THR A 8 -5.65 -29.44 -2.25
N TYR A 9 -6.28 -29.08 -1.13
CA TYR A 9 -5.57 -28.65 0.10
C TYR A 9 -5.58 -29.69 1.23
N THR A 10 -5.99 -30.94 0.97
CA THR A 10 -6.20 -31.94 2.03
C THR A 10 -4.92 -32.46 2.71
N ASN A 11 -3.73 -32.21 2.14
CA ASN A 11 -2.43 -32.68 2.66
C ASN A 11 -1.42 -31.56 3.03
N LYS A 12 -1.87 -30.33 3.28
CA LYS A 12 -1.01 -29.25 3.80
C LYS A 12 -1.37 -28.97 5.25
N ASP A 13 -0.72 -29.64 6.19
CA ASP A 13 -0.95 -29.59 7.66
C ASP A 13 -0.84 -28.20 8.31
N LEU A 14 -0.45 -27.18 7.54
CA LEU A 14 -0.35 -25.80 7.99
C LEU A 14 -1.62 -24.98 7.74
N LEU A 15 -2.40 -25.33 6.72
CA LEU A 15 -3.60 -24.59 6.32
C LEU A 15 -4.83 -25.21 6.96
N ASP A 16 -5.46 -24.46 7.88
CA ASP A 16 -6.77 -24.84 8.39
C ASP A 16 -7.81 -24.73 7.26
N LYS A 17 -8.43 -25.86 6.93
CA LYS A 17 -9.47 -25.95 5.89
C LYS A 17 -10.67 -25.06 6.23
N TYR A 18 -10.94 -24.85 7.52
CA TYR A 18 -11.99 -23.96 7.98
C TYR A 18 -11.64 -22.50 7.71
N ASP A 19 -10.40 -22.06 7.95
CA ASP A 19 -9.98 -20.69 7.66
C ASP A 19 -10.12 -20.37 6.16
N ILE A 20 -9.70 -21.27 5.28
CA ILE A 20 -9.90 -21.09 3.82
C ILE A 20 -11.38 -21.02 3.46
N TYR A 21 -12.20 -21.92 4.04
CA TYR A 21 -13.64 -21.90 3.81
C TYR A 21 -14.28 -20.59 4.29
N GLN A 22 -13.88 -20.07 5.44
CA GLN A 22 -14.37 -18.80 5.96
C GLN A 22 -14.01 -17.64 5.04
N HIS A 23 -12.78 -17.57 4.54
CA HIS A 23 -12.38 -16.55 3.57
C HIS A 23 -13.22 -16.60 2.30
N LEU A 24 -13.47 -17.81 1.77
CA LEU A 24 -14.33 -17.99 0.61
C LEU A 24 -15.78 -17.58 0.90
N MET A 25 -16.32 -17.96 2.06
CA MET A 25 -17.71 -17.63 2.42
C MET A 25 -17.91 -16.14 2.68
N ASN A 26 -16.92 -15.47 3.26
CA ASN A 26 -16.93 -14.03 3.43
C ASN A 26 -16.92 -13.33 2.05
N PHE A 27 -16.00 -13.73 1.16
CA PHE A 27 -15.95 -13.17 -0.19
C PHE A 27 -17.21 -13.48 -1.00
N TRP A 28 -17.80 -14.66 -0.80
CA TRP A 28 -19.09 -15.00 -1.38
C TRP A 28 -20.18 -14.03 -0.94
N ALA A 29 -20.34 -13.83 0.36
CA ALA A 29 -21.40 -13.00 0.93
C ALA A 29 -21.21 -11.51 0.59
N GLU A 30 -19.97 -11.03 0.50
CA GLU A 30 -19.66 -9.61 0.28
C GLU A 30 -19.58 -9.22 -1.20
N THR A 31 -19.34 -10.17 -2.11
CA THR A 31 -19.08 -9.81 -3.53
C THR A 31 -19.63 -10.83 -4.52
N MET A 32 -19.26 -12.12 -4.42
CA MET A 32 -19.64 -13.06 -5.49
C MET A 32 -21.16 -13.27 -5.58
N GLN A 33 -21.88 -13.20 -4.47
CA GLN A 33 -23.33 -13.36 -4.46
C GLN A 33 -24.02 -12.28 -5.31
N ASP A 34 -23.62 -11.03 -5.15
CA ASP A 34 -24.16 -9.90 -5.93
C ASP A 34 -23.79 -10.02 -7.41
N ASP A 35 -22.54 -10.38 -7.71
CA ASP A 35 -22.11 -10.62 -9.09
C ASP A 35 -22.92 -11.76 -9.75
N CYS A 36 -23.13 -12.88 -9.04
CA CYS A 36 -23.94 -13.99 -9.51
C CYS A 36 -25.39 -13.56 -9.77
N TYR A 37 -25.95 -12.70 -8.92
CA TYR A 37 -27.30 -12.16 -9.10
C TYR A 37 -27.39 -11.30 -10.35
N ILE A 38 -26.43 -10.40 -10.57
CA ILE A 38 -26.35 -9.56 -11.78
C ILE A 38 -26.24 -10.43 -13.04
N ILE A 39 -25.34 -11.43 -13.02
CA ILE A 39 -25.15 -12.35 -14.15
C ILE A 39 -26.43 -13.14 -14.43
N ALA A 40 -27.16 -13.59 -13.40
CA ALA A 40 -28.40 -14.33 -13.57
C ALA A 40 -29.54 -13.47 -14.12
N ALA A 41 -29.60 -12.19 -13.72
CA ALA A 41 -30.66 -11.27 -14.14
C ALA A 41 -30.41 -10.67 -15.53
N GLU A 42 -29.18 -10.26 -15.82
CA GLU A 42 -28.84 -9.43 -16.99
C GLU A 42 -27.90 -10.12 -17.99
N GLY A 43 -27.31 -11.25 -17.59
CA GLY A 43 -26.26 -11.95 -18.33
C GLY A 43 -24.87 -11.37 -18.10
N TRP A 44 -23.92 -11.81 -18.92
CA TRP A 44 -22.54 -11.32 -18.89
C TRP A 44 -22.43 -9.96 -19.59
N LYS A 45 -22.92 -8.91 -18.94
CA LYS A 45 -22.90 -7.53 -19.47
C LYS A 45 -22.15 -6.60 -18.53
N ALA A 46 -21.31 -5.75 -19.11
CA ALA A 46 -20.55 -4.73 -18.39
C ALA A 46 -21.10 -3.33 -18.73
N GLU A 47 -22.32 -3.05 -18.30
CA GLU A 47 -22.96 -1.75 -18.54
C GLU A 47 -22.49 -0.72 -17.50
N LEU A 48 -22.13 0.47 -17.99
CA LEU A 48 -21.72 1.58 -17.14
C LEU A 48 -22.96 2.34 -16.64
N ILE A 49 -23.11 2.40 -15.32
CA ILE A 49 -24.11 3.19 -14.62
C ILE A 49 -23.51 4.50 -14.09
N VAL A 50 -24.34 5.53 -13.96
CA VAL A 50 -23.91 6.80 -13.36
C VAL A 50 -23.99 6.66 -11.83
N ARG A 51 -22.85 6.50 -11.17
CA ARG A 51 -22.78 6.40 -9.70
C ARG A 51 -22.89 7.79 -9.04
N LYS A 52 -22.37 8.82 -9.69
CA LYS A 52 -22.43 10.21 -9.19
C LYS A 52 -22.47 11.19 -10.34
N GLN A 53 -23.44 12.11 -10.31
CA GLN A 53 -23.53 13.20 -11.26
C GLN A 53 -23.46 14.54 -10.51
N THR A 54 -22.49 15.37 -10.88
CA THR A 54 -22.35 16.75 -10.40
C THR A 54 -22.35 17.71 -11.59
N LYS A 55 -22.48 19.02 -11.34
CA LYS A 55 -22.36 20.04 -12.40
C LYS A 55 -21.01 20.03 -13.13
N LYS A 56 -19.97 19.40 -12.56
CA LYS A 56 -18.62 19.40 -13.11
C LYS A 56 -18.21 18.03 -13.69
N GLU A 57 -18.67 16.93 -13.09
CA GLU A 57 -18.23 15.57 -13.46
C GLU A 57 -19.36 14.55 -13.31
N THR A 58 -19.36 13.57 -14.23
CA THR A 58 -20.22 12.38 -14.20
C THR A 58 -19.32 11.16 -14.03
N ILE A 59 -19.46 10.46 -12.90
CA ILE A 59 -18.68 9.27 -12.58
C ILE A 59 -19.48 8.05 -13.03
N TRP A 60 -18.96 7.41 -14.07
CA TRP A 60 -19.45 6.13 -14.57
C TRP A 60 -18.78 5.00 -13.81
N ASP A 61 -19.52 3.94 -13.51
CA ASP A 61 -19.00 2.73 -12.88
C ASP A 61 -19.78 1.50 -13.36
N CYS A 62 -19.24 0.31 -13.15
CA CYS A 62 -19.92 -0.95 -13.47
C CYS A 62 -19.78 -1.89 -12.28
N ASP A 63 -20.91 -2.35 -11.73
CA ASP A 63 -20.93 -3.16 -10.52
C ASP A 63 -20.30 -4.54 -10.75
N LEU A 64 -20.60 -5.17 -11.90
CA LEU A 64 -20.06 -6.49 -12.25
C LEU A 64 -18.55 -6.41 -12.55
N VAL A 65 -18.14 -5.46 -13.40
CA VAL A 65 -16.75 -5.29 -13.84
C VAL A 65 -16.22 -3.93 -13.42
N PRO A 66 -15.57 -3.79 -12.25
CA PRO A 66 -14.95 -2.54 -11.83
C PRO A 66 -13.90 -2.01 -12.82
N LYS A 67 -13.80 -0.69 -12.96
CA LYS A 67 -12.85 -0.02 -13.88
C LYS A 67 -11.41 -0.45 -13.68
N VAL A 68 -11.03 -0.71 -12.42
CA VAL A 68 -9.68 -1.14 -12.07
C VAL A 68 -9.28 -2.42 -12.80
N LEU A 69 -10.20 -3.39 -12.96
CA LEU A 69 -9.92 -4.63 -13.68
C LEU A 69 -9.63 -4.38 -15.17
N VAL A 70 -10.43 -3.51 -15.80
CA VAL A 70 -10.23 -3.13 -17.21
C VAL A 70 -8.91 -2.37 -17.39
N ILE A 71 -8.56 -1.48 -16.45
CA ILE A 71 -7.29 -0.75 -16.47
C ILE A 71 -6.12 -1.71 -16.32
N ASP A 72 -6.17 -2.62 -15.33
CA ASP A 72 -5.09 -3.55 -15.03
C ASP A 72 -4.83 -4.53 -16.18
N ARG A 73 -5.88 -4.96 -16.87
CA ARG A 73 -5.79 -5.89 -17.98
C ARG A 73 -5.43 -5.22 -19.31
N CYS A 74 -6.07 -4.10 -19.64
CA CYS A 74 -6.00 -3.50 -20.99
C CYS A 74 -5.12 -2.24 -21.08
N PHE A 75 -4.89 -1.52 -19.98
CA PHE A 75 -4.23 -0.22 -19.98
C PHE A 75 -3.08 -0.15 -18.97
N LYS A 76 -2.39 -1.28 -18.78
CA LYS A 76 -1.28 -1.40 -17.82
C LYS A 76 -0.16 -0.40 -18.10
N THR A 77 0.14 -0.13 -19.37
CA THR A 77 1.18 0.83 -19.76
C THR A 77 0.82 2.25 -19.34
N GLU A 78 -0.42 2.67 -19.60
CA GLU A 78 -0.92 3.98 -19.16
C GLU A 78 -0.99 4.08 -17.64
N LYS A 79 -1.42 3.01 -16.95
CA LYS A 79 -1.42 2.94 -15.49
C LYS A 79 -0.01 3.16 -14.92
N LEU A 80 0.97 2.40 -15.40
CA LEU A 80 2.37 2.51 -14.97
C LEU A 80 2.96 3.90 -15.28
N ALA A 81 2.57 4.52 -16.40
CA ALA A 81 3.00 5.88 -16.73
C ALA A 81 2.44 6.92 -15.74
N ILE A 82 1.18 6.78 -15.32
CA ILE A 82 0.58 7.65 -14.29
C ILE A 82 1.25 7.41 -12.93
N GLU A 83 1.43 6.15 -12.52
CA GLU A 83 2.10 5.79 -11.26
C GLU A 83 3.53 6.38 -11.20
N LYS A 84 4.26 6.37 -12.32
CA LYS A 84 5.57 7.01 -12.40
C LYS A 84 5.49 8.53 -12.21
N LEU A 85 4.53 9.20 -12.85
CA LEU A 85 4.33 10.64 -12.67
C LEU A 85 3.94 10.99 -11.24
N GLU A 86 3.13 10.14 -10.58
CA GLU A 86 2.78 10.28 -9.17
C GLU A 86 4.00 10.11 -8.25
N ALA A 87 4.85 9.11 -8.51
CA ALA A 87 6.11 8.94 -7.78
C ALA A 87 7.05 10.14 -7.95
N ASP A 88 7.19 10.67 -9.18
CA ASP A 88 7.99 11.88 -9.45
C ASP A 88 7.42 13.11 -8.72
N LYS A 89 6.09 13.22 -8.65
CA LYS A 89 5.40 14.30 -7.93
C LYS A 89 5.64 14.20 -6.42
N ASP A 90 5.55 13.01 -5.85
CA ASP A 90 5.78 12.77 -4.43
C ASP A 90 7.24 13.09 -4.06
N MET A 91 8.20 12.70 -4.90
CA MET A 91 9.61 13.06 -4.74
C MET A 91 9.83 14.59 -4.72
N ILE A 92 9.24 15.33 -5.66
CA ILE A 92 9.34 16.80 -5.68
C ILE A 92 8.65 17.42 -4.46
N THR A 93 7.54 16.83 -4.02
CA THR A 93 6.84 17.29 -2.82
C THR A 93 7.74 17.16 -1.59
N SER A 94 8.40 16.02 -1.40
CA SER A 94 9.38 15.82 -0.33
C SER A 94 10.55 16.81 -0.42
N GLN A 95 11.09 17.07 -1.61
CA GLN A 95 12.15 18.07 -1.79
C GLN A 95 11.72 19.49 -1.41
N ILE A 96 10.46 19.85 -1.68
CA ILE A 96 9.91 21.15 -1.27
C ILE A 96 9.77 21.19 0.25
N ASP A 97 9.25 20.13 0.87
CA ASP A 97 9.07 20.07 2.33
C ASP A 97 10.40 20.13 3.07
N GLU A 98 11.41 19.36 2.64
CA GLU A 98 12.78 19.41 3.18
C GLU A 98 13.37 20.82 3.10
N MET A 99 13.25 21.47 1.94
CA MET A 99 13.77 22.82 1.75
C MET A 99 13.02 23.87 2.58
N ILE A 100 11.72 23.69 2.81
CA ILE A 100 10.95 24.53 3.73
C ILE A 100 11.51 24.36 5.15
N GLU A 101 11.67 23.12 5.62
CA GLU A 101 12.19 22.84 6.97
C GLU A 101 13.59 23.42 7.19
N GLU A 102 14.50 23.26 6.22
CA GLU A 102 15.88 23.78 6.31
C GLU A 102 15.95 25.31 6.39
N HIS A 103 15.11 26.01 5.62
CA HIS A 103 15.17 27.46 5.48
C HIS A 103 14.13 28.23 6.30
N SER A 104 13.28 27.56 7.08
CA SER A 104 12.31 28.21 7.98
C SER A 104 12.81 28.44 9.42
N SER A 105 14.06 28.09 9.73
CA SER A 105 14.72 28.44 11.00
C SER A 105 14.94 29.96 11.14
N GLU A 106 15.24 30.46 12.35
CA GLU A 106 15.40 31.91 12.62
C GLU A 106 16.49 32.59 11.76
N ASP A 107 17.51 31.83 11.34
CA ASP A 107 18.58 32.29 10.44
C ASP A 107 18.34 31.91 8.96
N GLY A 108 17.18 31.32 8.65
CA GLY A 108 16.85 30.79 7.34
C GLY A 108 16.24 31.82 6.37
N TYR A 109 16.42 31.58 5.06
CA TYR A 109 15.94 32.49 4.01
C TYR A 109 14.41 32.62 3.91
N PHE A 110 13.66 31.72 4.55
CA PHE A 110 12.19 31.78 4.61
C PHE A 110 11.65 32.32 5.94
N ALA A 111 12.51 32.66 6.91
CA ALA A 111 12.10 33.11 8.24
C ALA A 111 11.21 34.37 8.21
N GLU A 112 11.52 35.31 7.31
CA GLU A 112 10.78 36.57 7.16
C GLU A 112 9.47 36.43 6.37
N LEU A 113 9.15 35.22 5.88
CA LEU A 113 7.95 34.98 5.10
C LEU A 113 6.78 34.56 5.98
N ASP A 114 5.69 35.33 5.96
CA ASP A 114 4.42 35.01 6.63
C ASP A 114 3.86 33.63 6.22
N LYS A 115 4.12 33.22 4.97
CA LYS A 115 3.83 31.88 4.47
C LYS A 115 4.76 31.52 3.33
N VAL A 116 5.37 30.33 3.36
CA VAL A 116 6.16 29.84 2.24
C VAL A 116 5.21 29.39 1.12
N ASN A 117 5.11 30.21 0.08
CA ASN A 117 4.33 29.93 -1.12
C ASN A 117 4.90 30.70 -2.31
N LYS A 118 4.53 30.28 -3.52
CA LYS A 118 5.01 30.86 -4.78
C LYS A 118 4.88 32.39 -4.84
N ALA A 119 3.77 32.97 -4.37
CA ALA A 119 3.54 34.40 -4.45
C ALA A 119 4.47 35.21 -3.54
N ASN A 120 4.64 34.77 -2.29
CA ASN A 120 5.51 35.42 -1.32
C ASN A 120 6.99 35.30 -1.71
N ILE A 121 7.40 34.13 -2.22
CA ILE A 121 8.76 33.89 -2.72
C ILE A 121 9.06 34.78 -3.95
N GLN A 122 8.11 34.91 -4.88
CA GLN A 122 8.25 35.82 -6.03
C GLN A 122 8.32 37.29 -5.60
N LYS A 123 7.58 37.68 -4.56
CA LYS A 123 7.64 39.04 -4.03
C LYS A 123 9.02 39.31 -3.42
N ARG A 124 9.52 38.42 -2.56
CA ARG A 124 10.85 38.54 -1.96
C ARG A 124 11.96 38.57 -3.02
N MET A 125 11.88 37.70 -4.02
CA MET A 125 12.81 37.71 -5.15
C MET A 125 12.90 39.10 -5.81
N LYS A 126 11.75 39.74 -6.09
CA LYS A 126 11.73 41.08 -6.71
C LYS A 126 12.33 42.18 -5.84
N GLU A 127 12.25 42.04 -4.51
CA GLU A 127 12.83 43.00 -3.57
C GLU A 127 14.36 42.96 -3.58
N ILE A 128 14.95 41.77 -3.81
CA ILE A 128 16.39 41.53 -3.72
C ILE A 128 17.12 41.42 -5.07
N ASP A 129 16.41 41.30 -6.20
CA ASP A 129 16.97 41.08 -7.55
C ASP A 129 17.48 42.37 -8.26
N ASN A 130 17.86 43.40 -7.49
CA ASN A 130 18.51 44.59 -8.06
C ASN A 130 20.04 44.46 -7.99
N VAL A 131 20.76 45.11 -8.91
CA VAL A 131 22.23 44.97 -9.08
C VAL A 131 23.04 45.22 -7.80
N LYS A 132 22.52 46.04 -6.88
CA LYS A 132 23.20 46.35 -5.61
C LYS A 132 22.98 45.29 -4.54
N LEU A 133 21.78 44.73 -4.45
CA LEU A 133 21.40 43.75 -3.42
C LEU A 133 21.69 42.30 -3.86
N ALA A 134 21.63 42.02 -5.17
CA ALA A 134 21.83 40.68 -5.71
C ALA A 134 23.20 40.07 -5.38
N LYS A 135 24.24 40.91 -5.24
CA LYS A 135 25.58 40.45 -4.87
C LYS A 135 25.66 40.02 -3.40
N ASN A 136 24.89 40.67 -2.52
CA ASN A 136 24.88 40.38 -1.09
C ASN A 136 23.91 39.24 -0.73
N ASN A 137 22.91 38.98 -1.58
CA ASN A 137 21.86 37.99 -1.36
C ASN A 137 21.93 36.83 -2.37
N ALA A 138 23.12 36.52 -2.90
CA ALA A 138 23.28 35.54 -3.98
C ALA A 138 22.79 34.13 -3.58
N ASP A 139 23.05 33.71 -2.34
CA ASP A 139 22.65 32.40 -1.82
C ASP A 139 21.13 32.35 -1.60
N GLU A 140 20.54 33.40 -1.01
CA GLU A 140 19.08 33.55 -0.86
C GLU A 140 18.36 33.48 -2.21
N ILE A 141 18.85 34.22 -3.21
CA ILE A 141 18.31 34.21 -4.58
C ILE A 141 18.37 32.80 -5.18
N THR A 142 19.42 32.04 -4.89
CA THR A 142 19.59 30.68 -5.41
C THR A 142 18.54 29.74 -4.82
N VAL A 143 18.34 29.77 -3.49
CA VAL A 143 17.33 28.99 -2.79
C VAL A 143 15.91 29.36 -3.24
N LEU A 144 15.60 30.66 -3.34
CA LEU A 144 14.31 31.12 -3.82
C LEU A 144 14.04 30.69 -5.28
N LYS A 145 15.05 30.67 -6.15
CA LYS A 145 14.93 30.16 -7.54
C LYS A 145 14.70 28.66 -7.58
N GLN A 146 15.37 27.89 -6.72
CA GLN A 146 15.15 26.45 -6.59
C GLN A 146 13.71 26.15 -6.14
N TYR A 147 13.20 26.86 -5.13
CA TYR A 147 11.80 26.76 -4.70
C TYR A 147 10.80 27.02 -5.83
N LEU A 148 11.01 28.09 -6.59
CA LEU A 148 10.12 28.41 -7.71
C LEU A 148 10.16 27.31 -8.78
N THR A 149 11.35 26.80 -9.09
CA THR A 149 11.53 25.74 -10.09
C THR A 149 10.83 24.44 -9.65
N LEU A 150 11.01 24.02 -8.40
CA LEU A 150 10.35 22.83 -7.85
C LEU A 150 8.82 23.00 -7.83
N THR A 151 8.33 24.16 -7.43
CA THR A 151 6.88 24.46 -7.40
C THR A 151 6.29 24.47 -8.81
N ASP A 152 7.02 24.99 -9.80
CA ASP A 152 6.60 24.98 -11.21
C ASP A 152 6.55 23.54 -11.74
N ASN A 153 7.59 22.74 -11.51
CA ASN A 153 7.62 21.33 -11.86
C ASN A 153 6.47 20.54 -11.21
N LEU A 154 6.20 20.78 -9.93
CA LEU A 154 5.08 20.14 -9.22
C LEU A 154 3.72 20.46 -9.87
N SER A 155 3.53 21.73 -10.27
CA SER A 155 2.32 22.16 -10.96
C SER A 155 2.18 21.54 -12.36
N GLU A 156 3.28 21.41 -13.10
CA GLU A 156 3.30 20.75 -14.40
C GLU A 156 3.01 19.26 -14.28
N LEU A 157 3.62 18.55 -13.32
CA LEU A 157 3.35 17.14 -13.07
C LEU A 157 1.90 16.92 -12.67
N THR A 158 1.35 17.75 -11.80
CA THR A 158 -0.07 17.68 -11.41
C THR A 158 -0.99 17.84 -12.62
N ASN A 159 -0.67 18.75 -13.53
CA ASN A 159 -1.42 18.92 -14.78
C ASN A 159 -1.26 17.71 -15.70
N LYS A 160 -0.05 17.16 -15.86
CA LYS A 160 0.22 15.97 -16.68
C LYS A 160 -0.54 14.76 -16.16
N ILE A 161 -0.52 14.51 -14.84
CA ILE A 161 -1.29 13.44 -14.19
C ILE A 161 -2.78 13.63 -14.47
N LYS A 162 -3.31 14.83 -14.26
CA LYS A 162 -4.73 15.11 -14.52
C LYS A 162 -5.12 14.83 -15.98
N VAL A 163 -4.32 15.29 -16.94
CA VAL A 163 -4.57 15.04 -18.37
C VAL A 163 -4.51 13.54 -18.66
N ALA A 164 -3.46 12.84 -18.23
CA ALA A 164 -3.30 11.40 -18.45
C ALA A 164 -4.43 10.58 -17.83
N THR A 165 -4.86 10.89 -16.60
CA THR A 165 -5.98 10.22 -15.93
C THR A 165 -7.29 10.46 -16.67
N THR A 166 -7.57 11.67 -17.15
CA THR A 166 -8.78 11.94 -17.95
C THR A 166 -8.75 11.25 -19.32
N GLU A 167 -7.58 11.09 -19.93
CA GLU A 167 -7.44 10.35 -21.18
C GLU A 167 -7.64 8.85 -20.96
N LEU A 168 -7.05 8.31 -19.89
CA LEU A 168 -7.23 6.91 -19.49
C LEU A 168 -8.71 6.61 -19.20
N ASP A 169 -9.40 7.45 -18.44
CA ASP A 169 -10.83 7.23 -18.14
C ASP A 169 -11.69 7.23 -19.42
N LYS A 170 -11.41 8.12 -20.38
CA LYS A 170 -12.07 8.11 -21.70
C LYS A 170 -11.82 6.82 -22.46
N LYS A 171 -10.57 6.34 -22.49
CA LYS A 171 -10.20 5.07 -23.15
C LYS A 171 -10.91 3.89 -22.50
N VAL A 172 -10.96 3.86 -21.16
CA VAL A 172 -11.64 2.83 -20.38
C VAL A 172 -13.14 2.84 -20.67
N ILE A 173 -13.81 3.99 -20.60
CA ILE A 173 -15.25 4.11 -20.91
C ILE A 173 -15.57 3.62 -22.33
N ASN A 174 -14.72 3.95 -23.30
CA ASN A 174 -14.89 3.44 -24.66
C ASN A 174 -14.64 1.93 -24.75
N ARG A 175 -13.70 1.39 -23.97
CA ARG A 175 -13.43 -0.05 -23.93
C ARG A 175 -14.66 -0.83 -23.44
N TYR A 176 -15.37 -0.34 -22.42
CA TYR A 176 -16.60 -0.97 -21.93
C TYR A 176 -17.64 -1.23 -23.03
N LYS A 177 -17.78 -0.32 -24.00
CA LYS A 177 -18.73 -0.46 -25.12
C LYS A 177 -18.36 -1.58 -26.10
N THR A 178 -17.14 -2.08 -26.04
CA THR A 178 -16.56 -3.07 -26.96
C THR A 178 -16.18 -4.37 -26.26
N LEU A 179 -16.42 -4.49 -24.95
CA LEU A 179 -16.13 -5.70 -24.20
C LEU A 179 -17.02 -6.83 -24.70
N THR A 180 -16.39 -7.94 -25.05
CA THR A 180 -17.10 -9.16 -25.42
C THR A 180 -17.49 -9.96 -24.17
N GLU A 181 -18.51 -10.82 -24.29
CA GLU A 181 -18.93 -11.69 -23.18
C GLU A 181 -17.78 -12.54 -22.63
N ASP A 182 -16.93 -13.08 -23.49
CA ASP A 182 -15.78 -13.90 -23.06
C ASP A 182 -14.76 -13.07 -22.27
N GLU A 183 -14.48 -11.85 -22.70
CA GLU A 183 -13.61 -10.93 -21.96
C GLU A 183 -14.21 -10.54 -20.61
N ILE A 184 -15.53 -10.34 -20.54
CA ILE A 184 -16.24 -10.05 -19.29
C ILE A 184 -16.12 -11.25 -18.34
N LYS A 185 -16.33 -12.48 -18.82
CA LYS A 185 -16.14 -13.70 -18.02
C LYS A 185 -14.73 -13.78 -17.44
N THR A 186 -13.72 -13.53 -18.26
CA THR A 186 -12.33 -13.54 -17.81
C THR A 186 -12.05 -12.44 -16.77
N LEU A 187 -12.55 -11.22 -16.98
CA LEU A 187 -12.38 -10.12 -16.02
C LEU A 187 -13.05 -10.43 -14.67
N VAL A 188 -14.25 -11.03 -14.67
CA VAL A 188 -14.97 -11.35 -13.44
C VAL A 188 -14.40 -12.59 -12.76
N VAL A 189 -14.25 -13.69 -13.49
CA VAL A 189 -13.86 -14.97 -12.88
C VAL A 189 -12.37 -14.95 -12.53
N ASP A 190 -11.49 -14.65 -13.49
CA ASP A 190 -10.05 -14.78 -13.28
C ASP A 190 -9.49 -13.54 -12.55
N ASP A 191 -9.80 -12.34 -13.05
CA ASP A 191 -9.18 -11.12 -12.52
C ASP A 191 -9.85 -10.60 -11.24
N LYS A 192 -11.15 -10.83 -11.03
CA LYS A 192 -11.86 -10.43 -9.80
C LYS A 192 -11.87 -11.57 -8.77
N TRP A 193 -12.53 -12.69 -9.09
CA TRP A 193 -12.82 -13.72 -8.09
C TRP A 193 -11.61 -14.58 -7.75
N VAL A 194 -10.94 -15.16 -8.75
CA VAL A 194 -9.77 -16.03 -8.53
C VAL A 194 -8.64 -15.23 -7.87
N THR A 195 -8.36 -14.02 -8.37
CA THR A 195 -7.33 -13.14 -7.78
C THR A 195 -7.64 -12.77 -6.32
N ALA A 196 -8.91 -12.50 -5.97
CA ALA A 196 -9.30 -12.21 -4.59
C ALA A 196 -9.12 -13.43 -3.68
N ILE A 197 -9.56 -14.61 -4.12
CA ILE A 197 -9.45 -15.87 -3.39
C ILE A 197 -7.97 -16.25 -3.21
N GLU A 198 -7.16 -16.15 -4.27
CA GLU A 198 -5.72 -16.40 -4.19
C GLU A 198 -5.03 -15.47 -3.19
N ARG A 199 -5.40 -14.19 -3.19
CA ARG A 199 -4.85 -13.22 -2.24
C ARG A 199 -5.23 -13.60 -0.81
N ALA A 200 -6.50 -13.92 -0.55
CA ALA A 200 -6.95 -14.34 0.78
C ALA A 200 -6.19 -15.59 1.26
N ILE A 201 -5.99 -16.59 0.40
CA ILE A 201 -5.22 -17.79 0.73
C ILE A 201 -3.75 -17.45 1.04
N LYS A 202 -3.12 -16.59 0.23
CA LYS A 202 -1.71 -16.18 0.46
C LYS A 202 -1.57 -15.43 1.79
N THR A 203 -2.46 -14.48 2.07
CA THR A 203 -2.46 -13.74 3.34
C THR A 203 -2.68 -14.67 4.53
N GLU A 204 -3.54 -15.68 4.41
CA GLU A 204 -3.74 -16.68 5.47
C GLU A 204 -2.47 -17.50 5.71
N MET A 205 -1.78 -17.92 4.65
CA MET A 205 -0.50 -18.62 4.76
C MET A 205 0.57 -17.76 5.48
N GLU A 206 0.66 -16.47 5.16
CA GLU A 206 1.58 -15.54 5.82
C GLU A 206 1.25 -15.39 7.31
N ARG A 207 -0.04 -15.23 7.65
CA ARG A 207 -0.53 -15.15 9.03
C ARG A 207 -0.16 -16.40 9.83
N LEU A 208 -0.36 -17.57 9.26
CA LEU A 208 -0.01 -18.86 9.87
C LEU A 208 1.49 -18.98 10.11
N SER A 209 2.32 -18.58 9.14
CA SER A 209 3.77 -18.56 9.27
C SER A 209 4.21 -17.68 10.45
N GLN A 210 3.68 -16.45 10.54
CA GLN A 210 3.99 -15.52 11.63
C GLN A 210 3.58 -16.08 12.99
N ARG A 211 2.38 -16.68 13.09
CA ARG A 211 1.89 -17.30 14.33
C ARG A 211 2.77 -18.46 14.79
N LEU A 212 3.27 -19.28 13.86
CA LEU A 212 4.19 -20.38 14.17
C LEU A 212 5.54 -19.87 14.63
N THR A 213 6.10 -18.84 13.97
CA THR A 213 7.34 -18.19 14.40
C THR A 213 7.21 -17.62 15.81
N GLN A 214 6.09 -16.96 16.12
CA GLN A 214 5.84 -16.43 17.46
C GLN A 214 5.77 -17.56 18.50
N ARG A 215 5.01 -18.64 18.23
CA ARG A 215 4.93 -19.78 19.14
C ARG A 215 6.28 -20.46 19.35
N LEU A 216 7.10 -20.59 18.30
CA LEU A 216 8.44 -21.16 18.43
C LEU A 216 9.33 -20.30 19.34
N LYS A 217 9.25 -18.97 19.20
CA LYS A 217 9.95 -18.03 20.07
C LYS A 217 9.50 -18.17 21.53
N GLU A 218 8.21 -18.12 21.78
CA GLU A 218 7.62 -18.30 23.13
C GLU A 218 8.05 -19.64 23.76
N LEU A 219 8.05 -20.71 22.97
CA LEU A 219 8.44 -22.03 23.44
C LEU A 219 9.94 -22.09 23.74
N SER A 220 10.78 -21.49 22.89
CA SER A 220 12.23 -21.38 23.11
C SER A 220 12.54 -20.64 24.41
N GLU A 221 11.95 -19.46 24.61
CA GLU A 221 12.13 -18.64 25.82
C GLU A 221 11.69 -19.39 27.08
N ARG A 222 10.57 -20.13 26.99
CA ARG A 222 10.08 -20.97 28.08
C ARG A 222 11.04 -22.10 28.42
N TYR A 223 11.54 -22.84 27.42
CA TYR A 223 12.47 -23.94 27.65
C TYR A 223 13.82 -23.46 28.17
N GLU A 224 14.31 -22.30 27.70
CA GLU A 224 15.52 -21.68 28.22
C GLU A 224 15.38 -21.34 29.71
N THR A 225 14.24 -20.76 30.09
CA THR A 225 13.93 -20.45 31.50
C THR A 225 13.77 -21.72 32.36
N GLN A 226 13.07 -22.74 31.85
CA GLN A 226 12.87 -24.00 32.57
C GLN A 226 14.18 -24.77 32.76
N LEU A 227 15.03 -24.82 31.74
CA LEU A 227 16.33 -25.47 31.81
C LEU A 227 17.25 -24.77 32.82
N PHE A 228 17.27 -23.44 32.82
CA PHE A 228 18.03 -22.66 33.81
C PHE A 228 17.61 -23.02 35.24
N ASN A 229 16.31 -23.01 35.52
CA ASN A 229 15.79 -23.35 36.86
C ASN A 229 16.19 -24.77 37.29
N HIS A 230 16.05 -25.76 36.41
CA HIS A 230 16.46 -27.13 36.72
C HIS A 230 17.98 -27.28 36.92
N THR A 231 18.81 -26.57 36.13
CA THR A 231 20.27 -26.58 36.35
C THR A 231 20.66 -25.95 37.68
N ALA A 232 19.97 -24.90 38.11
CA ALA A 232 20.19 -24.27 39.41
C ALA A 232 19.79 -25.21 40.57
N GLU A 233 18.64 -25.88 40.47
CA GLU A 233 18.19 -26.88 41.46
C GLU A 233 19.16 -28.06 41.56
N VAL A 234 19.65 -28.59 40.43
CA VAL A 234 20.64 -29.67 40.40
C VAL A 234 21.94 -29.22 41.07
N ALA A 235 22.44 -28.02 40.76
CA ALA A 235 23.65 -27.50 41.38
C ALA A 235 23.49 -27.29 42.90
N GLU A 236 22.31 -26.87 43.35
CA GLU A 236 22.01 -26.72 44.78
C GLU A 236 21.97 -28.09 45.50
N LEU A 237 21.30 -29.07 44.91
CA LEU A 237 21.23 -30.44 45.43
C LEU A 237 22.62 -31.09 45.43
N GLU A 238 23.41 -30.90 44.39
CA GLU A 238 24.79 -31.39 44.31
C GLU A 238 25.66 -30.78 45.42
N LYS A 239 25.52 -29.48 45.68
CA LYS A 239 26.20 -28.80 46.79
C LYS A 239 25.79 -29.38 48.15
N LYS A 240 24.50 -29.66 48.35
CA LYS A 240 23.99 -30.31 49.57
C LYS A 240 24.57 -31.71 49.73
N VAL A 241 24.58 -32.51 48.66
CA VAL A 241 25.16 -33.87 48.67
C VAL A 241 26.65 -33.82 49.00
N LYS A 242 27.43 -32.97 48.35
CA LYS A 242 28.86 -32.77 48.64
C LYS A 242 29.09 -32.38 50.11
N LEU A 243 28.25 -31.50 50.67
CA LEU A 243 28.33 -31.14 52.09
C LEU A 243 27.99 -32.33 53.02
N HIS A 244 27.04 -33.18 52.64
CA HIS A 244 26.71 -34.37 53.42
C HIS A 244 27.81 -35.44 53.34
N LEU A 245 28.41 -35.65 52.17
CA LEU A 245 29.51 -36.60 51.97
C LEU A 245 30.75 -36.21 52.77
N THR A 246 31.13 -34.93 52.74
CA THR A 246 32.23 -34.38 53.55
C THR A 246 31.99 -34.55 55.05
N LYS A 247 30.75 -34.34 55.53
CA LYS A 247 30.37 -34.62 56.94
C LYS A 247 30.46 -36.11 57.31
N MET A 248 30.29 -37.01 56.35
CA MET A 248 30.41 -38.46 56.54
C MET A 248 31.86 -38.96 56.42
N GLY A 249 32.83 -38.07 56.17
CA GLY A 249 34.25 -38.42 56.07
C GLY A 249 34.69 -38.91 54.70
N PHE A 250 33.86 -38.71 53.66
CA PHE A 250 34.22 -38.95 52.26
C PHE A 250 34.58 -37.61 51.62
N GLU A 251 35.72 -37.54 50.92
CA GLU A 251 36.05 -36.43 50.00
C GLU A 251 35.39 -36.63 48.63
#